data_AF-A0A9D1RUC2-F1
#
_entry.id   AF-A0A9D1RUC2-F1
#
_cell.length_a   1.000
_cell.length_b   1.000
_cell.length_c   1.000
_cell.angle_alpha   90.00
_cell.angle_beta   90.00
_cell.angle_gamma   90.00
#
_symmetry.space_group_name_H-M   'P 1'
#
loop_
_entity.id
_entity.type
_entity.pdbx_description
1 polymer ?
#
loop_
_entity_poly.entity_id
_entity_poly.type
_entity_poly.pdbx_seq_one_letter_code
_entity_poly.pdbx_strand_id
1 'polypeptide(L)'
;MAFFDEFKEKAADLAQVGMAKSKQLAEIARLNLINTGEEDTIRKAYQELGRIYYAERGNAPEPAYSALCEKITAARITIEENKDRIAQLRAEGTDGSPVRNETAAEDTVDADLPPEDGSF
;
A
#
# COMPACT_ATOMS: atom_id res chain seq x y z
N MET A 1 -35.53 -22.89 44.34
CA MET A 1 -35.30 -21.56 43.74
C MET A 1 -33.83 -21.31 43.44
N ALA A 2 -32.87 -21.85 44.20
CA ALA A 2 -31.42 -21.62 44.01
C ALA A 2 -30.82 -21.94 42.61
N PHE A 3 -31.30 -22.97 41.90
CA PHE A 3 -30.76 -23.35 40.57
C PHE A 3 -31.00 -22.28 39.48
N PHE A 4 -32.15 -21.59 39.54
CA PHE A 4 -32.47 -20.54 38.57
C PHE A 4 -31.67 -19.26 38.83
N ASP A 5 -31.41 -18.95 40.11
CA ASP A 5 -30.59 -17.81 40.50
C ASP A 5 -29.12 -18.00 40.08
N GLU A 6 -28.56 -19.21 40.27
CA GLU A 6 -27.19 -19.54 39.83
C GLU A 6 -27.03 -19.51 38.31
N PHE A 7 -28.05 -19.96 37.56
CA PHE A 7 -28.06 -19.87 36.10
C PHE A 7 -28.10 -18.41 35.62
N LYS A 8 -28.91 -17.57 36.28
CA LYS A 8 -29.02 -16.14 35.96
C LYS A 8 -27.71 -15.39 36.23
N GLU A 9 -27.02 -15.70 37.32
CA GLU A 9 -25.72 -15.13 37.67
C GLU A 9 -24.66 -15.50 36.62
N LYS A 10 -24.56 -16.79 36.25
CA LYS A 10 -23.64 -17.24 35.19
C LYS A 10 -23.96 -16.63 33.82
N ALA A 11 -25.23 -16.46 33.49
CA ALA A 11 -25.65 -15.80 32.26
C ALA A 11 -25.27 -14.30 32.27
N ALA A 12 -25.40 -13.63 33.41
CA ALA A 12 -24.99 -12.23 33.57
C ALA A 12 -23.47 -12.06 33.47
N ASP A 13 -22.70 -12.94 34.11
CA ASP A 13 -21.23 -12.94 34.01
C ASP A 13 -20.77 -13.19 32.57
N LEU A 14 -21.38 -14.16 31.88
CA LEU A 14 -21.07 -14.43 30.48
C LEU A 14 -21.41 -13.24 29.58
N ALA A 15 -22.53 -12.56 29.83
CA ALA A 15 -22.90 -11.35 29.10
C ALA A 15 -21.90 -10.22 29.36
N GLN A 16 -21.48 -10.01 30.61
CA GLN A 16 -20.51 -8.98 30.98
C GLN A 16 -19.12 -9.25 30.38
N VAL A 17 -18.65 -10.50 30.42
CA VAL A 17 -17.40 -10.93 29.77
C VAL A 17 -17.52 -10.79 28.25
N GLY A 18 -18.67 -11.13 27.66
CA GLY A 18 -18.93 -10.95 26.24
C GLY A 18 -18.87 -9.48 25.81
N MET A 19 -19.44 -8.57 26.60
CA MET A 19 -19.37 -7.13 26.36
C MET A 19 -17.94 -6.57 26.52
N ALA A 20 -17.18 -7.03 27.51
CA ALA A 20 -15.79 -6.61 27.68
C ALA A 20 -14.92 -7.07 26.50
N LYS A 21 -15.06 -8.33 26.07
CA LYS A 21 -14.35 -8.86 24.90
C LYS A 21 -14.75 -8.16 23.61
N SER A 22 -16.03 -7.83 23.40
CA SER A 22 -16.45 -7.11 22.20
C SER A 22 -15.88 -5.70 22.14
N LYS A 23 -15.80 -5.00 23.28
CA LYS A 23 -15.14 -3.69 23.37
C LYS A 23 -13.65 -3.78 23.01
N GLN A 24 -12.94 -4.79 23.54
CA GLN A 24 -11.52 -5.01 23.22
C GLN A 24 -11.32 -5.31 21.73
N LEU A 25 -12.14 -6.18 21.13
CA LEU A 25 -12.04 -6.49 19.70
C LEU A 25 -12.36 -5.27 18.81
N ALA A 26 -13.32 -4.45 19.21
CA ALA A 26 -13.61 -3.19 18.51
C ALA A 26 -12.45 -2.20 18.59
N GLU A 27 -11.77 -2.13 19.74
CA GLU A 27 -10.58 -1.29 19.92
C GLU A 27 -9.40 -1.80 19.09
N ILE A 28 -9.16 -3.12 19.07
CA ILE A 28 -8.14 -3.76 18.21
C ILE A 28 -8.42 -3.47 16.73
N ALA A 29 -9.67 -3.68 16.28
CA ALA A 29 -10.04 -3.41 14.89
C ALA A 29 -9.84 -1.93 14.52
N ARG A 30 -10.17 -1.01 15.43
CA ARG A 30 -9.92 0.42 15.25
C ARG A 30 -8.42 0.74 15.16
N LEU A 31 -7.61 0.19 16.06
CA LEU A 31 -6.17 0.40 16.07
C LEU A 31 -5.52 -0.16 14.81
N ASN A 32 -5.93 -1.35 14.35
CA ASN A 32 -5.45 -1.93 13.09
C ASN A 32 -5.80 -1.04 11.89
N LEU A 33 -7.03 -0.51 11.83
CA LEU A 33 -7.42 0.40 10.75
C LEU A 33 -6.57 1.68 10.75
N ILE A 34 -6.27 2.23 11.92
CA ILE A 34 -5.38 3.39 12.06
C ILE A 34 -3.97 3.01 11.57
N ASN A 35 -3.43 1.88 12.02
CA ASN A 35 -2.10 1.42 11.62
C ASN A 35 -1.99 1.28 10.10
N THR A 36 -2.96 0.67 9.42
CA THR A 36 -2.97 0.58 7.96
C THR A 36 -2.96 1.97 7.30
N GLY A 37 -3.70 2.93 7.86
CA GLY A 37 -3.68 4.31 7.38
C GLY A 37 -2.31 5.01 7.57
N GLU A 38 -1.64 4.74 8.68
CA GLU A 38 -0.29 5.24 8.94
C GLU A 38 0.75 4.57 8.04
N GLU A 39 0.64 3.26 7.78
CA GLU A 39 1.49 2.54 6.82
C GLU A 39 1.37 3.12 5.40
N ASP A 40 0.15 3.44 4.95
CA ASP A 40 -0.08 4.12 3.68
C ASP A 40 0.55 5.51 3.65
N THR A 41 0.48 6.24 4.78
CA THR A 41 1.08 7.56 4.92
C THR A 41 2.61 7.48 4.82
N ILE A 42 3.22 6.50 5.51
CA ILE A 42 4.66 6.22 5.44
C ILE A 42 5.06 5.87 4.00
N ARG A 43 4.31 5.00 3.31
CA ARG A 43 4.59 4.60 1.93
C ARG A 43 4.61 5.82 1.01
N LYS A 44 3.61 6.70 1.11
CA LYS A 44 3.53 7.94 0.33
C LYS A 44 4.70 8.89 0.64
N ALA A 45 5.04 9.04 1.91
CA ALA A 45 6.18 9.88 2.32
C ALA A 45 7.50 9.36 1.74
N TYR A 46 7.73 8.05 1.72
CA TYR A 46 8.93 7.47 1.09
C TYR A 46 8.97 7.68 -0.42
N GLN A 47 7.83 7.54 -1.11
CA GLN A 47 7.73 7.83 -2.55
C GLN A 47 8.04 9.30 -2.84
N GLU A 48 7.46 10.21 -2.06
CA GLU A 48 7.69 11.65 -2.21
C GLU A 48 9.15 12.02 -1.92
N LEU A 49 9.75 11.45 -0.87
CA LEU A 49 11.16 11.63 -0.54
C LEU A 49 12.07 11.17 -1.70
N GLY A 50 11.84 9.97 -2.24
CA GLY A 50 12.61 9.46 -3.37
C GLY A 50 12.46 10.33 -4.62
N ARG A 51 11.26 10.85 -4.87
CA ARG A 51 10.97 11.75 -5.98
C ARG A 51 11.69 13.09 -5.83
N ILE A 52 11.63 13.71 -4.65
CA ILE A 52 12.34 14.97 -4.36
C ILE A 52 13.84 14.74 -4.48
N TYR A 53 14.36 13.66 -3.87
CA TYR A 53 15.78 13.32 -3.95
C TYR A 53 16.25 13.14 -5.40
N TYR A 54 15.52 12.37 -6.22
CA TYR A 54 15.86 12.19 -7.62
C TYR A 54 15.78 13.52 -8.42
N ALA A 55 14.82 14.39 -8.11
CA ALA A 55 14.70 15.69 -8.76
C ALA A 55 15.88 16.63 -8.46
N GLU A 56 16.37 16.64 -7.22
CA GLU A 56 17.46 17.53 -6.79
C GLU A 56 18.85 16.94 -7.04
N ARG A 57 19.01 15.63 -6.87
CA ARG A 57 20.30 14.92 -6.83
C ARG A 57 20.44 13.85 -7.91
N GLY A 58 19.42 13.57 -8.72
CA GLY A 58 19.46 12.49 -9.72
C GLY A 58 20.56 12.63 -10.78
N ASN A 59 21.04 13.84 -11.04
CA ASN A 59 22.16 14.08 -11.97
C ASN A 59 23.56 13.85 -11.35
N ALA A 60 23.67 13.91 -10.01
CA ALA A 60 24.91 13.67 -9.28
C ALA A 60 24.59 13.01 -7.93
N PRO A 61 24.08 11.77 -7.94
CA PRO A 61 23.71 11.07 -6.72
C PRO A 61 24.96 10.63 -5.97
N GLU A 62 24.84 10.55 -4.64
CA GLU A 62 25.89 9.95 -3.82
C GLU A 62 26.07 8.46 -4.17
N PRO A 63 27.26 7.87 -3.98
CA PRO A 63 27.53 6.49 -4.41
C PRO A 63 26.56 5.44 -3.85
N ALA A 64 25.98 5.68 -2.67
CA ALA A 64 24.99 4.79 -2.06
C ALA A 64 23.65 4.76 -2.82
N TYR A 65 23.33 5.81 -3.56
CA TYR A 65 22.04 6.00 -4.25
C TYR A 65 22.17 6.00 -5.79
N SER A 66 23.38 5.91 -6.33
CA SER A 66 23.63 5.95 -7.78
C SER A 66 22.91 4.85 -8.53
N ALA A 67 22.99 3.60 -8.06
CA ALA A 67 22.33 2.46 -8.68
C ALA A 67 20.79 2.59 -8.71
N LEU A 68 20.20 3.21 -7.68
CA LEU A 68 18.75 3.46 -7.65
C LEU A 68 18.36 4.58 -8.62
N CYS A 69 19.14 5.66 -8.67
CA CYS A 69 18.90 6.75 -9.61
C CYS A 69 19.06 6.28 -11.06
N GLU A 70 20.09 5.50 -11.37
CA GLU A 70 20.30 4.92 -12.70
C GLU A 70 19.13 4.02 -13.14
N LYS A 71 18.61 3.19 -12.23
CA LYS A 71 17.41 2.38 -12.49
C LYS A 71 16.19 3.24 -12.82
N ILE A 72 15.97 4.33 -12.06
CA ILE A 72 14.87 5.27 -12.32
C ILE A 72 15.06 5.93 -13.68
N THR A 73 16.27 6.39 -14.02
CA THR A 73 16.57 6.98 -15.33
C THR A 73 16.31 5.99 -16.47
N ALA A 74 16.82 4.76 -16.35
CA ALA A 74 16.64 3.73 -17.36
C ALA A 74 15.16 3.39 -17.57
N ALA A 75 14.39 3.22 -16.48
CA ALA A 75 12.96 2.99 -16.56
C ALA A 75 12.21 4.15 -17.25
N ARG A 76 12.61 5.40 -16.99
CA ARG A 76 12.02 6.58 -17.65
C ARG A 76 12.29 6.58 -19.15
N ILE A 77 13.51 6.24 -19.58
CA ILE A 77 13.86 6.11 -21.00
C ILE A 77 13.00 5.02 -21.66
N THR A 78 12.92 3.83 -21.04
CA THR A 78 12.09 2.73 -21.56
C THR A 78 10.61 3.10 -21.65
N ILE A 79 10.07 3.87 -20.69
CA ILE A 79 8.68 4.38 -20.76
C ILE A 79 8.51 5.30 -21.97
N GLU A 80 9.46 6.18 -22.23
CA GLU A 80 9.43 7.09 -23.37
C GLU A 80 9.49 6.33 -24.70
N GLU A 81 10.43 5.40 -24.85
CA GLU A 81 10.54 4.52 -26.01
C GLU A 81 9.25 3.70 -26.25
N ASN A 82 8.65 3.17 -25.19
CA ASN A 82 7.40 2.42 -25.27
C ASN A 82 6.23 3.33 -25.68
N LYS A 83 6.17 4.56 -25.16
CA LYS A 83 5.14 5.54 -25.56
C LYS A 83 5.27 5.92 -27.03
N ASP A 84 6.49 6.14 -27.50
CA ASP A 84 6.75 6.44 -28.91
C ASP A 84 6.36 5.28 -29.82
N ARG A 85 6.70 4.05 -29.42
CA ARG A 85 6.29 2.85 -30.16
C ARG A 85 4.78 2.67 -30.17
N ILE A 86 4.09 2.93 -29.04
CA ILE A 86 2.62 2.93 -28.99
C ILE A 86 2.05 3.99 -29.95
N ALA A 87 2.62 5.19 -29.98
CA ALA A 87 2.17 6.27 -30.87
C ALA A 87 2.36 5.91 -32.35
N GLN A 88 3.48 5.30 -32.71
CA GLN A 88 3.76 4.79 -34.07
C GLN A 88 2.75 3.71 -34.47
N LEU A 89 2.53 2.70 -33.61
CA LEU A 89 1.55 1.64 -33.86
C LEU A 89 0.11 2.18 -34.01
N ARG A 90 -0.23 3.24 -33.26
CA ARG A 90 -1.51 3.94 -33.39
C ARG A 90 -1.66 4.69 -34.71
N ALA A 91 -0.59 5.30 -35.20
CA ALA A 91 -0.58 6.01 -36.48
C ALA A 91 -0.63 5.05 -37.67
N GLU A 92 0.08 3.92 -37.58
CA GLU A 92 0.08 2.85 -38.58
C GLU A 92 -1.26 2.10 -38.61
N GLY A 93 -1.89 1.91 -37.45
CA GLY A 93 -3.20 1.28 -37.29
C GLY A 93 -4.36 2.28 -37.26
N THR A 94 -4.54 3.08 -38.32
CA THR A 94 -5.78 3.86 -38.48
C THR A 94 -6.93 2.93 -38.92
N ASP A 95 -7.51 2.24 -37.94
CA ASP A 95 -8.91 1.81 -37.98
C ASP A 95 -9.61 2.23 -36.69
N GLY A 96 -9.90 3.54 -36.61
CA GLY A 96 -11.04 4.16 -35.94
C GLY A 96 -11.35 3.88 -34.47
N SER A 97 -10.54 3.14 -33.72
CA SER A 97 -10.88 2.69 -32.37
C SER A 97 -10.15 3.53 -31.32
N PRO A 98 -10.85 4.32 -30.46
CA PRO A 98 -10.22 5.04 -29.37
C PRO A 98 -9.77 4.04 -28.31
N VAL A 99 -8.52 3.61 -28.39
CA VAL A 99 -7.90 2.88 -27.28
C VAL A 99 -7.79 3.88 -26.14
N ARG A 100 -8.63 3.69 -25.12
CA ARG A 100 -8.56 4.44 -23.87
C ARG A 100 -7.14 4.31 -23.33
N ASN A 101 -6.44 5.44 -23.28
CA ASN A 101 -5.18 5.53 -22.56
C ASN A 101 -5.51 5.58 -21.07
N GLU A 102 -5.72 4.41 -20.46
CA GLU A 102 -5.73 4.27 -19.01
C GLU A 102 -4.28 4.27 -18.50
N THR A 103 -3.55 5.35 -18.75
CA THR A 103 -2.43 5.71 -17.87
C THR A 103 -3.00 6.40 -16.64
N ALA A 104 -3.81 5.67 -15.88
CA ALA A 104 -3.81 5.85 -14.44
C ALA A 104 -2.49 5.22 -13.99
N ALA A 105 -1.51 6.06 -13.68
CA ALA A 105 -0.33 5.60 -12.95
C ALA A 105 -0.80 5.15 -11.56
N GLU A 106 -1.37 3.96 -11.48
CA GLU A 106 -1.37 3.20 -10.25
C GLU A 106 0.06 2.66 -10.12
N ASP A 107 0.91 3.49 -9.54
CA ASP A 107 2.28 3.15 -9.14
C ASP A 107 2.18 2.22 -7.91
N THR A 108 1.61 1.03 -8.10
CA THR A 108 1.65 -0.05 -7.14
C THR A 108 2.96 -0.77 -7.36
N VAL A 109 4.04 -0.18 -6.85
CA VAL A 109 5.20 -0.98 -6.43
C VAL A 109 4.76 -1.79 -5.22
N ASP A 110 4.09 -2.90 -5.50
CA ASP A 110 3.97 -4.06 -4.60
C ASP A 110 5.38 -4.57 -4.33
N ALA A 111 6.07 -3.92 -3.40
CA ALA A 111 7.17 -4.54 -2.69
C ALA A 111 6.54 -5.36 -1.57
N ASP A 112 6.20 -6.60 -1.91
CA ASP A 112 5.95 -7.70 -0.98
C ASP A 112 7.11 -7.74 0.03
N LEU A 113 6.88 -7.14 1.20
CA LEU A 113 7.78 -7.30 2.34
C LEU A 113 7.52 -8.72 2.88
N PRO A 114 8.53 -9.61 2.91
CA PRO A 114 8.31 -10.93 3.49
C PRO A 114 7.87 -10.76 4.96
N PRO A 115 6.92 -11.58 5.45
CA PRO A 115 6.51 -11.53 6.83
C PRO A 115 7.73 -11.81 7.70
N GLU A 116 8.07 -10.87 8.58
CA GLU A 116 9.04 -11.13 9.63
C GLU A 116 8.44 -12.21 10.54
N ASP A 117 9.00 -13.42 10.46
CA ASP A 117 8.71 -14.53 11.36
C ASP A 117 9.06 -14.10 12.79
N GLY A 118 8.08 -13.51 13.48
CA GLY A 118 8.08 -13.27 14.91
C GLY A 118 7.93 -14.59 15.66
N SER A 119 9.02 -15.36 15.72
CA SER A 119 9.19 -16.43 16.70
C SER A 119 9.46 -15.81 18.07
N PHE A 120 8.46 -15.92 18.95
CA PHE A 120 8.45 -16.08 20.42
C PHE A 120 7.41 -15.20 21.14
#